data_AF-A0A3M1V1X7-F1
#
_entry.id   AF-A0A3M1V1X7-F1
#
_cell.length_a   1.000
_cell.length_b   1.000
_cell.length_c   1.000
_cell.angle_alpha   90.00
_cell.angle_beta   90.00
_cell.angle_gamma   90.00
#
_symmetry.space_group_name_H-M   'P 1'
#
loop_
_entity.id
_entity.type
_entity.pdbx_description
1 polymer ?
#
loop_
_entity_poly.entity_id
_entity_poly.type
_entity_poly.pdbx_seq_one_letter_code
_entity_poly.pdbx_strand_id
1 'polypeptide(L)' 'MEKTFDVQNMKCMGCVAAVKKAVEPLAGVTAIEVDLEGGKAVVSGDFDPEQVA' A
#
# COMPACT_ATOMS: atom_id res chain seq x y z
N MET A 1 -8.78 -10.04 2.80
CA MET A 1 -7.33 -10.37 2.86
C MET A 1 -6.53 -9.17 3.32
N GLU A 2 -5.30 -9.37 3.77
CA GLU A 2 -4.32 -8.29 4.01
C GLU A 2 -2.99 -8.68 3.37
N LYS A 3 -2.26 -7.70 2.83
CA LYS A 3 -0.98 -7.92 2.18
C LYS A 3 0.00 -6.82 2.55
N THR A 4 1.19 -7.24 2.96
CA THR A 4 2.28 -6.35 3.35
C THR A 4 3.30 -6.26 2.22
N PHE A 5 3.64 -5.03 1.86
CA PHE A 5 4.62 -4.67 0.85
C PHE A 5 5.79 -3.99 1.54
N ASP A 6 7.00 -4.45 1.27
CA ASP A 6 8.21 -3.84 1.81
C ASP A 6 8.57 -2.65 0.90
N VAL A 7 8.37 -1.44 1.41
CA VAL A 7 8.58 -0.20 0.66
C VAL A 7 9.94 0.37 1.00
N GLN A 8 10.97 -0.41 0.69
CA GLN A 8 12.35 0.03 0.76
C GLN A 8 12.51 1.19 -0.22
N ASN A 9 12.92 2.37 0.29
CA ASN A 9 13.14 3.63 -0.44
C ASN A 9 11.98 4.67 -0.44
N MET A 10 10.99 4.59 0.45
CA MET A 10 10.12 5.75 0.73
C MET A 10 10.84 6.79 1.59
N LYS A 11 11.68 7.63 0.96
CA LYS A 11 12.40 8.72 1.64
C LYS A 11 11.56 9.97 1.91
N CYS A 12 10.32 10.03 1.44
CA CYS A 12 9.48 11.22 1.53
C CYS A 12 8.00 10.86 1.69
N MET A 13 7.28 11.64 2.50
CA MET A 13 5.82 11.55 2.66
C MET A 13 5.07 11.63 1.32
N GLY A 14 5.66 12.25 0.30
CA GLY A 14 5.09 12.27 -1.05
C GLY A 14 5.00 10.90 -1.72
N CYS A 15 5.95 9.99 -1.46
CA CYS A 15 5.93 8.63 -1.99
C CYS A 15 4.81 7.79 -1.35
N VAL A 16 4.56 8.00 -0.05
CA VAL A 16 3.45 7.35 0.66
C VAL A 16 2.10 7.78 0.09
N ALA A 17 1.92 9.09 -0.10
CA ALA A 17 0.68 9.63 -0.66
C ALA A 17 0.43 9.13 -2.09
N ALA A 18 1.48 9.00 -2.89
CA ALA A 18 1.39 8.43 -4.23
C ALA A 18 0.96 6.96 -4.21
N VAL A 19 1.54 6.14 -3.33
CA VAL A 19 1.16 4.73 -3.18
C VAL A 19 -0.26 4.60 -2.65
N LYS A 20 -0.64 5.37 -1.62
CA LYS A 20 -2.04 5.40 -1.16
C LYS A 20 -3.00 5.72 -2.28
N LYS A 21 -2.76 6.79 -3.05
CA LYS A 21 -3.61 7.16 -4.18
C LYS A 21 -3.63 6.15 -5.32
N ALA A 22 -2.55 5.39 -5.52
CA ALA A 22 -2.51 4.34 -6.53
C ALA A 22 -3.31 3.10 -6.10
N VAL A 23 -3.35 2.81 -4.79
CA VAL A 23 -3.96 1.60 -4.22
C VAL A 23 -5.42 1.83 -3.79
N GLU A 24 -5.79 3.03 -3.31
CA GLU A 24 -7.17 3.41 -2.96
C GLU A 24 -8.23 3.12 -4.05
N PRO A 25 -7.98 3.43 -5.35
CA PRO A 25 -8.95 3.19 -6.40
C PRO A 25 -8.97 1.73 -6.89
N LEU A 26 -8.10 0.85 -6.37
CA LEU A 26 -8.09 -0.54 -6.78
C LEU A 26 -9.33 -1.25 -6.24
N ALA A 27 -9.99 -1.98 -7.13
CA ALA A 27 -11.17 -2.76 -6.77
C ALA A 27 -10.80 -3.80 -5.70
N GLY A 28 -11.56 -3.79 -4.61
CA GLY A 28 -11.35 -4.71 -3.49
C GLY A 28 -10.52 -4.13 -2.35
N VAL A 29 -9.77 -3.03 -2.53
CA VAL A 29 -9.06 -2.40 -1.41
C VAL A 29 -10.06 -1.73 -0.47
N THR A 30 -9.98 -2.04 0.82
CA THR A 30 -10.83 -1.46 1.87
C THR A 30 -10.05 -0.60 2.84
N ALA A 31 -8.76 -0.88 3.04
CA ALA A 31 -7.88 -0.06 3.86
C ALA A 31 -6.42 -0.14 3.37
N ILE A 32 -5.68 0.94 3.61
CA ILE A 32 -4.24 0.98 3.40
C ILE A 32 -3.56 1.72 4.55
N GLU A 33 -2.58 1.07 5.15
CA GLU A 33 -1.72 1.57 6.22
C GLU A 33 -0.29 1.59 5.72
N VAL A 34 0.42 2.68 5.95
CA VAL A 34 1.82 2.80 5.52
C VAL A 34 2.65 3.18 6.72
N ASP A 35 3.53 2.25 7.10
CA ASP A 35 4.48 2.33 8.18
C ASP A 35 5.82 2.81 7.63
N LEU A 36 6.07 4.11 7.74
CA LEU A 36 7.33 4.72 7.30
C LEU A 36 8.51 4.36 8.20
N GLU A 37 8.24 4.12 9.48
CA GLU A 37 9.27 3.85 10.49
C GLU A 37 9.90 2.46 10.29
N GLY A 38 9.08 1.45 10.02
CA GLY A 38 9.50 0.09 9.67
C GLY A 38 9.62 -0.17 8.16
N GLY A 39 9.27 0.80 7.33
CA GLY A 39 9.41 0.74 5.86
C GLY A 39 8.46 -0.23 5.18
N LYS A 40 7.20 -0.31 5.62
CA LYS A 40 6.21 -1.29 5.15
C LYS A 40 4.89 -0.62 4.79
N ALA A 41 4.18 -1.16 3.81
CA ALA A 41 2.82 -0.77 3.48
C ALA A 41 1.92 -1.99 3.59
N VAL A 42 0.87 -1.90 4.40
CA VAL A 42 -0.13 -2.94 4.60
C VAL A 42 -1.40 -2.52 3.87
N VAL A 43 -1.88 -3.35 2.97
CA VAL A 43 -3.11 -3.14 2.23
C VAL A 43 -4.09 -4.23 2.64
N SER A 44 -5.27 -3.83 3.11
CA SER A 44 -6.34 -4.73 3.50
C SER A 44 -7.53 -4.57 2.57
N GLY A 45 -8.15 -5.69 2.22
CA GLY A 45 -9.25 -5.75 1.28
C GLY A 45 -9.41 -7.10 0.60
N ASP A 46 -10.39 -7.17 -0.28
CA ASP A 46 -10.68 -8.26 -1.20
C ASP A 46 -10.12 -7.93 -2.60
N PHE A 47 -8.87 -7.47 -2.65
CA PHE A 47 -8.19 -7.13 -3.89
C PHE A 47 -7.40 -8.32 -4.41
N ASP A 48 -7.36 -8.47 -5.75
CA ASP A 48 -6.56 -9.51 -6.37
C ASP A 48 -5.06 -9.17 -6.25
N PRO A 49 -4.23 -10.05 -5.68
CA PRO A 49 -2.82 -9.80 -5.44
C PRO A 49 -1.97 -9.64 -6.72
N GLU A 50 -2.51 -10.01 -7.89
CA GLU A 50 -1.90 -9.76 -9.21
C GLU A 50 -2.06 -8.31 -9.69
N GLN A 51 -3.05 -7.58 -9.16
CA GLN A 51 -3.27 -6.16 -9.51
C GLN A 51 -2.28 -5.23 -8.79
N VAL A 52 -1.55 -5.73 -7.79
CA VAL A 52 -0.69 -4.97 -6.88
C VAL A 52 0.75 -5.49 -6.91
N ALA A 53 1.26 -5.82 -8.10
CA ALA A 53 2.62 -6.35 -8.35
C ALA A 53 3.52 -5.34 -9.07
#